data_AF-A0A971S1A1-F1
#
_entry.id   AF-A0A971S1A1-F1
#
_cell.length_a   1.000
_cell.length_b   1.000
_cell.length_c   1.000
_cell.angle_alpha   90.00
_cell.angle_beta   90.00
_cell.angle_gamma   90.00
#
_symmetry.space_group_name_H-M   'P 1'
#
loop_
_entity.id
_entity.type
_entity.pdbx_description
1 polymer ?
#
loop_
_entity_poly.entity_id
_entity_poly.type
_entity_poly.pdbx_seq_one_letter_code
_entity_poly.pdbx_strand_id
1 'polypeptide(L)' 'MAEDEQVSALGERTRLIAGKEIIFDKEGFFISAGDWSEEAAEILSREMGIEALNEKQWRVIRFLR' A
#
# COMPACT_ATOMS: atom_id res chain seq x y z
N MET A 1 8.55 14.32 -10.36
CA MET A 1 7.27 14.64 -9.71
C MET A 1 6.77 13.40 -8.98
N ALA A 2 7.07 13.34 -7.69
CA ALA A 2 6.43 12.52 -6.66
C ALA A 2 7.12 12.96 -5.35
N GLU A 3 6.85 14.21 -4.98
CA GLU A 3 7.14 14.77 -3.66
C GLU A 3 6.14 14.14 -2.68
N ASP A 4 6.46 14.07 -1.38
CA ASP A 4 5.68 13.45 -0.29
C ASP A 4 5.99 11.96 0.05
N GLU A 5 7.27 11.59 0.13
CA GLU A 5 7.69 10.48 1.01
C GLU A 5 8.34 11.07 2.27
N GLN A 6 7.59 11.14 3.37
CA GLN A 6 8.09 11.56 4.67
C GLN A 6 8.56 10.33 5.43
N VAL A 7 9.88 10.22 5.65
CA VAL A 7 10.48 9.12 6.40
C VAL A 7 10.73 9.56 7.84
N SER A 8 10.06 8.90 8.79
CA SER A 8 10.22 9.11 10.23
C SER A 8 11.57 8.56 10.72
N ALA A 9 12.09 9.09 11.83
CA ALA A 9 13.31 8.59 12.49
C ALA A 9 13.22 7.12 12.94
N LEU A 10 12.00 6.56 12.99
CA LEU A 10 11.72 5.16 13.30
C LEU A 10 11.74 4.24 12.06
N GLY A 11 12.00 4.78 10.86
CA GLY A 11 12.02 4.03 9.60
C GLY A 11 10.65 3.81 8.96
N GLU A 12 9.62 4.48 9.46
CA GLU A 12 8.26 4.47 8.91
C GLU A 12 8.20 5.41 7.70
N ARG A 13 7.50 5.00 6.65
CA ARG A 13 7.32 5.78 5.42
C ARG A 13 5.86 6.15 5.26
N THR A 14 5.56 7.44 5.20
CA THR A 14 4.22 7.90 4.82
C THR A 14 4.17 8.18 3.33
N ARG A 15 3.17 7.62 2.65
CA ARG A 15 2.92 7.83 1.22
C ARG A 15 1.46 8.16 0.98
N LEU A 16 1.19 9.07 0.04
CA LEU A 16 -0.16 9.36 -0.42
C LEU A 16 -0.57 8.35 -1.51
N ILE A 17 -1.49 7.44 -1.19
CA ILE A 17 -1.97 6.39 -2.10
C ILE A 17 -3.49 6.42 -2.12
N ALA A 18 -4.09 6.39 -3.32
CA ALA A 18 -5.56 6.45 -3.50
C ALA A 18 -6.21 7.67 -2.80
N GLY A 19 -5.48 8.80 -2.72
CA GLY A 19 -5.96 10.01 -2.05
C GLY A 19 -5.95 9.94 -0.52
N LYS A 20 -5.35 8.90 0.07
CA LYS A 20 -5.19 8.72 1.52
C LYS A 20 -3.72 8.70 1.89
N GLU A 21 -3.37 9.34 3.01
CA GLU A 21 -2.03 9.18 3.60
C GLU A 21 -1.95 7.82 4.29
N ILE A 22 -1.06 6.97 3.80
CA ILE A 22 -0.85 5.62 4.30
C ILE A 22 0.54 5.55 4.93
N ILE A 23 0.60 5.04 6.16
CA ILE A 23 1.84 4.84 6.87
C ILE A 23 2.28 3.38 6.72
N PHE A 24 3.49 3.21 6.21
CA PHE A 24 4.17 1.94 6.05
C PHE A 24 5.26 1.79 7.10
N ASP A 25 5.47 0.58 7.60
CA ASP A 25 6.63 0.26 8.42
C ASP A 25 7.91 0.12 7.56
N LYS A 26 9.03 -0.17 8.22
CA LYS A 26 10.34 -0.37 7.58
C LYS A 26 10.38 -1.55 6.59
N GLU A 27 9.43 -2.49 6.69
CA GLU A 27 9.33 -3.69 5.85
C GLU A 27 8.34 -3.49 4.69
N GLY A 28 7.59 -2.38 4.69
CA GLY A 28 6.60 -2.05 3.67
C GLY A 28 5.19 -2.56 3.98
N PHE A 29 4.89 -2.91 5.23
CA PHE A 29 3.54 -3.26 5.66
C PHE A 29 2.76 -2.03 6.14
N PHE A 30 1.44 -2.06 5.95
CA PHE A 30 0.53 -1.06 6.49
C PHE A 30 0.59 -1.08 8.02
N ILE A 31 0.92 0.06 8.65
CA ILE A 31 0.87 0.20 10.10
C ILE A 31 -0.57 0.15 10.60
N SER A 32 -1.46 0.85 9.90
CA SER A 32 -2.89 0.88 10.19
C SER A 32 -3.62 0.01 9.17
N ALA A 33 -4.26 -1.05 9.67
CA ALA A 33 -5.08 -1.90 8.83
C ALA A 33 -6.12 -1.05 8.09
N GLY A 34 -6.79 -0.10 8.75
CA GLY A 34 -7.85 0.73 8.16
C GLY A 34 -7.44 1.61 6.96
N ASP A 35 -6.15 1.69 6.64
CA ASP A 35 -5.65 2.41 5.46
C ASP A 35 -5.62 1.57 4.19
N TRP A 36 -5.73 0.25 4.32
CA TRP A 36 -5.87 -0.63 3.16
C TRP A 36 -7.20 -0.39 2.42
N SER A 37 -7.10 -0.28 1.10
CA SER A 37 -8.23 -0.24 0.15
C SER A 37 -7.89 -1.06 -1.09
N GLU A 38 -8.90 -1.42 -1.87
CA GLU A 38 -8.68 -2.12 -3.15
C GLU A 38 -7.85 -1.26 -4.11
N GLU A 39 -8.10 0.05 -4.17
CA GLU A 39 -7.30 0.98 -4.97
C GLU A 39 -5.83 1.03 -4.52
N ALA A 40 -5.56 1.04 -3.21
CA ALA A 40 -4.20 1.00 -2.70
C ALA A 40 -3.50 -0.31 -3.08
N ALA A 41 -4.20 -1.44 -3.00
CA ALA A 41 -3.67 -2.73 -3.44
C ALA A 41 -3.35 -2.73 -4.94
N GLU A 42 -4.20 -2.16 -5.81
CA GLU A 42 -3.90 -2.04 -7.25
C GLU A 42 -2.68 -1.18 -7.54
N ILE A 43 -2.57 -0.01 -6.89
CA ILE A 43 -1.44 0.90 -7.08
C ILE A 43 -0.14 0.21 -6.67
N LEU A 44 -0.10 -0.40 -5.48
CA LEU A 44 1.06 -1.13 -4.97
C LEU A 44 1.43 -2.33 -5.86
N SER A 45 0.42 -3.02 -6.41
CA SER A 45 0.65 -4.12 -7.35
C SER A 45 1.40 -3.64 -8.59
N ARG A 46 0.96 -2.52 -9.18
CA ARG A 46 1.59 -1.93 -10.36
C ARG A 46 3.03 -1.51 -10.09
N GLU A 47 3.31 -0.97 -8.91
CA GLU A 47 4.68 -0.63 -8.49
C GLU A 47 5.59 -1.87 -8.39
N MET A 48 5.02 -3.01 -8.01
CA MET A 48 5.74 -4.30 -7.99
C MET A 48 5.82 -4.98 -9.37
N GLY A 49 5.37 -4.32 -10.44
CA GLY A 49 5.35 -4.88 -11.79
C GLY A 49 4.16 -5.80 -12.08
N ILE A 50 3.15 -5.83 -11.21
CA ILE A 50 1.89 -6.54 -11.42
C ILE A 50 0.86 -5.56 -11.99
N GLU A 51 0.64 -5.62 -13.29
CA GLU A 51 -0.23 -4.68 -14.02
C GLU A 51 -1.68 -4.67 -13.49
N ALA A 52 -2.21 -5.85 -13.14
CA ALA A 52 -3.52 -6.02 -12.53
C ALA A 52 -3.56 -7.25 -11.61
N LEU A 53 -4.27 -7.12 -10.49
CA LEU A 53 -4.59 -8.23 -9.61
C LEU A 53 -5.72 -9.07 -10.21
N ASN A 54 -5.49 -10.36 -10.40
CA ASN A 54 -6.51 -11.30 -10.87
C ASN A 54 -7.44 -11.75 -9.73
N GLU A 55 -8.55 -12.41 -10.08
CA GLU A 55 -9.56 -12.87 -9.10
C GLU A 55 -8.98 -13.77 -8.00
N LYS A 56 -7.97 -14.60 -8.30
CA LYS A 56 -7.35 -15.47 -7.30
C LYS A 56 -6.54 -14.67 -6.29
N GLN A 57 -5.78 -13.69 -6.76
CA GLN A 57 -5.03 -12.77 -5.90
C GLN A 57 -6.00 -11.95 -5.03
N TRP A 58 -7.07 -11.42 -5.62
CA TRP A 58 -8.12 -10.73 -4.88
C TRP A 58 -8.79 -11.60 -3.83
N ARG A 59 -9.05 -12.87 -4.15
CA ARG A 59 -9.63 -13.82 -3.20
C ARG A 59 -8.72 -14.05 -2.00
N VAL A 60 -7.41 -14.12 -2.19
CA VAL A 60 -6.44 -14.26 -1.09
C VAL A 60 -6.35 -12.97 -0.28
N ILE A 61 -6.25 -11.81 -0.94
CA ILE A 61 -6.16 -10.50 -0.28
C ILE A 61 -7.39 -10.24 0.59
N ARG A 62 -8.60 -10.47 0.05
CA ARG A 62 -9.86 -10.31 0.79
C ARG A 62 -10.05 -11.35 1.90
N PHE A 63 -9.37 -12.49 1.81
CA PHE A 63 -9.41 -13.52 2.86
C PHE A 63 -8.48 -13.20 4.03
N LEU A 64 -7.32 -12.60 3.76
CA LEU A 64 -6.35 -12.19 4.79
C LEU A 64 -6.75 -10.90 5.51
N ARG A 65 -7.85 -10.28 5.07
CA ARG A 65 -8.34 -9.00 5.56
C ARG A 65 -9.50 -9.19 6.51
#